data_AF-A0A7Y5UKJ2-F1
#
_entry.id   AF-A0A7Y5UKJ2-F1
#
_cell.length_a   1.000
_cell.length_b   1.000
_cell.length_c   1.000
_cell.angle_alpha   90.00
_cell.angle_beta   90.00
_cell.angle_gamma   90.00
#
_symmetry.space_group_name_H-M   'P 1'
#
loop_
_entity.id
_entity.type
_entity.pdbx_description
1 polymer ?
#
loop_
_entity_poly.entity_id
_entity_poly.type
_entity_poly.pdbx_seq_one_letter_code
_entity_poly.pdbx_strand_id
1 'polypeptide(L)'
;MEPKDAPGWFGKLSSLGDFASRRLPDEWVQACDAWLSQSIAASRQQLAERWLEVYLSAPLWRFAWAPGVIDREWWFGVLMASCDNVGRYYPLVIAQRRDRPPLDRVAFDHLELWWMHTAQAAMHTLADPSSLDTFEQTLQHAPPWPSAGAVMVPQLRSAPGRERYAVAPGASLGQVLHGFSVSELHGKLAGSSFWWPLGEGSREGSVTVVPGLPPPAQFVELLVGQW
;
A
#
# COMPACT_ATOMS: atom_id res chain seq x y z
N MET A 1 4.73 -27.13 -0.82
CA MET A 1 4.73 -25.69 -1.14
C MET A 1 3.69 -25.05 -0.26
N GLU A 2 4.06 -24.06 0.54
CA GLU A 2 3.04 -23.22 1.18
C GLU A 2 2.15 -22.63 0.08
N PRO A 3 0.82 -22.53 0.31
CA PRO A 3 -0.05 -21.84 -0.63
C PRO A 3 0.51 -20.44 -0.84
N LYS A 4 0.66 -20.06 -2.12
CA LYS A 4 1.08 -18.72 -2.48
C LYS A 4 -0.02 -17.76 -2.05
N ASP A 5 0.21 -17.03 -0.96
CA ASP A 5 -0.75 -16.06 -0.45
C ASP A 5 -0.92 -14.92 -1.48
N ALA A 6 -2.01 -14.98 -2.23
CA ALA A 6 -2.40 -13.94 -3.16
C ALA A 6 -2.76 -12.64 -2.40
N PRO A 7 -2.56 -11.45 -2.99
CA PRO A 7 -3.03 -10.20 -2.41
C PRO A 7 -4.54 -10.24 -2.12
N GLY A 8 -4.94 -9.60 -1.03
CA GLY A 8 -6.35 -9.35 -0.73
C GLY A 8 -6.84 -8.09 -1.42
N TRP A 9 -8.16 -7.90 -1.43
CA TRP A 9 -8.78 -6.71 -2.00
C TRP A 9 -10.10 -6.39 -1.31
N PHE A 10 -10.49 -5.12 -1.39
CA PHE A 10 -11.75 -4.57 -0.89
C PHE A 10 -12.22 -3.44 -1.79
N GLY A 11 -13.52 -3.32 -2.00
CA GLY A 11 -14.13 -2.17 -2.67
C GLY A 11 -15.16 -2.59 -3.69
N LYS A 12 -15.27 -1.81 -4.77
CA LYS A 12 -16.19 -2.10 -5.88
C LYS A 12 -15.48 -2.58 -7.13
N LEU A 13 -16.12 -3.52 -7.80
CA LEU A 13 -15.73 -4.09 -9.08
C LEU A 13 -16.92 -3.99 -10.03
N SER A 14 -16.67 -3.64 -11.27
CA SER A 14 -17.66 -3.56 -12.34
C SER A 14 -18.40 -4.89 -12.58
N SER A 15 -17.74 -6.02 -12.30
CA SER A 15 -18.31 -7.38 -12.41
C SER A 15 -19.20 -7.79 -11.22
N LEU A 16 -19.28 -6.98 -10.15
CA LEU A 16 -20.06 -7.24 -8.96
C LEU A 16 -21.12 -6.15 -8.75
N GLY A 17 -22.24 -6.54 -8.12
CA GLY A 17 -23.36 -5.64 -7.83
C GLY A 17 -23.32 -5.00 -6.43
N ASP A 18 -22.32 -5.29 -5.61
CA ASP A 18 -22.17 -4.72 -4.27
C ASP A 18 -20.70 -4.66 -3.85
N PHE A 19 -20.43 -4.09 -2.68
CA PHE A 19 -19.12 -4.18 -2.03
C PHE A 19 -18.71 -5.63 -1.82
N ALA A 20 -17.43 -5.90 -2.05
CA ALA A 20 -16.86 -7.20 -1.75
C ALA A 20 -15.44 -7.05 -1.20
N SER A 21 -15.03 -8.06 -0.45
CA SER A 21 -13.67 -8.21 0.04
C SER A 21 -13.22 -9.65 -0.07
N ARG A 22 -11.90 -9.86 -0.15
CA ARG A 22 -11.30 -11.19 -0.09
C ARG A 22 -9.88 -11.11 0.49
N ARG A 23 -9.50 -12.10 1.31
CA ARG A 23 -8.15 -12.24 1.92
C ARG A 23 -7.68 -11.01 2.73
N LEU A 24 -8.61 -10.23 3.27
CA LEU A 24 -8.32 -9.12 4.18
C LEU A 24 -9.02 -9.36 5.52
N PRO A 25 -8.37 -9.10 6.66
CA PRO A 25 -9.01 -9.17 7.98
C PRO A 25 -10.16 -8.17 8.10
N ASP A 26 -11.24 -8.55 8.80
CA ASP A 26 -12.44 -7.72 8.94
C ASP A 26 -12.14 -6.36 9.59
N GLU A 27 -11.31 -6.33 10.64
CA GLU A 27 -10.93 -5.08 11.32
C GLU A 27 -10.19 -4.12 10.37
N TRP A 28 -9.35 -4.66 9.48
CA TRP A 28 -8.66 -3.88 8.47
C TRP A 28 -9.64 -3.31 7.45
N VAL A 29 -10.59 -4.13 6.98
CA VAL A 29 -11.63 -3.71 6.02
C VAL A 29 -12.50 -2.61 6.62
N GLN A 30 -12.92 -2.76 7.88
CA GLN A 30 -13.72 -1.75 8.58
C GLN A 30 -13.00 -0.42 8.72
N ALA A 31 -11.71 -0.43 9.11
CA ALA A 31 -10.91 0.79 9.22
C ALA A 31 -10.70 1.47 7.85
N CYS A 32 -10.41 0.67 6.82
CA CYS A 32 -10.23 1.15 5.45
C CYS A 32 -11.53 1.76 4.90
N ASP A 33 -12.67 1.08 5.07
CA ASP A 33 -13.98 1.55 4.63
C ASP A 33 -14.39 2.84 5.36
N ALA A 34 -14.20 2.90 6.69
CA ALA A 34 -14.52 4.09 7.46
C ALA A 34 -13.75 5.32 6.96
N TRP A 35 -12.46 5.15 6.62
CA TRP A 35 -11.64 6.20 6.04
C TRP A 35 -12.09 6.58 4.62
N LEU A 36 -12.24 5.60 3.72
CA LEU A 36 -12.62 5.84 2.32
C LEU A 36 -14.02 6.45 2.21
N SER A 37 -14.99 5.98 2.99
CA SER A 37 -16.35 6.51 2.99
C SER A 37 -16.39 7.99 3.38
N GLN A 38 -15.63 8.38 4.42
CA GLN A 38 -15.48 9.80 4.80
C GLN A 38 -14.78 10.62 3.71
N SER A 39 -13.75 10.04 3.09
CA SER A 39 -12.94 10.68 2.05
C SER A 39 -13.72 10.92 0.75
N ILE A 40 -14.56 9.96 0.36
CA ILE A 40 -15.48 10.07 -0.77
C ILE A 40 -16.57 11.11 -0.47
N ALA A 41 -17.14 11.11 0.73
CA ALA A 41 -18.12 12.12 1.13
C ALA A 41 -17.54 13.54 1.10
N ALA A 42 -16.34 13.73 1.70
CA ALA A 42 -15.66 15.02 1.73
C ALA A 42 -15.28 15.51 0.33
N SER A 43 -14.72 14.64 -0.52
CA SER A 43 -14.37 15.01 -1.90
C SER A 43 -15.60 15.37 -2.73
N ARG A 44 -16.73 14.66 -2.57
CA ARG A 44 -18.01 15.01 -3.23
C ARG A 44 -18.49 16.40 -2.84
N GLN A 45 -18.41 16.73 -1.55
CA GLN A 45 -18.78 18.05 -1.06
C GLN A 45 -17.89 19.15 -1.63
N GLN A 46 -16.57 18.91 -1.72
CA GLN A 46 -15.61 19.90 -2.19
C GLN A 46 -15.65 20.12 -3.71
N LEU A 47 -15.79 19.05 -4.49
CA LEU A 47 -15.74 19.12 -5.96
C LEU A 47 -17.12 19.35 -6.60
N ALA A 48 -18.22 19.10 -5.87
CA ALA A 48 -19.58 19.25 -6.33
C ALA A 48 -19.80 18.61 -7.72
N GLU A 49 -20.26 19.39 -8.72
CA GLU A 49 -20.54 18.90 -10.08
C GLU A 49 -19.30 18.33 -10.79
N ARG A 50 -18.10 18.78 -10.42
CA ARG A 50 -16.83 18.31 -11.00
C ARG A 50 -16.36 16.98 -10.42
N TRP A 51 -17.01 16.48 -9.36
CA TRP A 51 -16.53 15.30 -8.63
C TRP A 51 -16.40 14.08 -9.52
N LEU A 52 -17.39 13.83 -10.38
CA LEU A 52 -17.40 12.64 -11.21
C LEU A 52 -16.27 12.65 -12.24
N GLU A 53 -16.07 13.77 -12.92
CA GLU A 53 -14.98 13.96 -13.88
C GLU A 53 -13.62 13.71 -13.20
N VAL A 54 -13.38 14.37 -12.07
CA VAL A 54 -12.12 14.27 -11.32
C VAL A 54 -11.90 12.84 -10.80
N TYR A 55 -12.92 12.20 -10.25
CA TYR A 55 -12.84 10.83 -9.75
C TYR A 55 -12.51 9.82 -10.86
N LEU A 56 -13.13 9.94 -12.03
CA LEU A 56 -12.87 9.04 -13.16
C LEU A 56 -11.49 9.25 -13.79
N SER A 57 -10.92 10.45 -13.66
CA SER A 57 -9.56 10.76 -14.11
C SER A 57 -8.48 10.54 -13.03
N ALA A 58 -8.86 10.08 -11.83
CA ALA A 58 -7.94 9.97 -10.71
C ALA A 58 -6.81 8.97 -11.01
N PRO A 59 -5.56 9.29 -10.63
CA PRO A 59 -4.46 8.36 -10.82
C PRO A 59 -4.61 7.13 -9.93
N LEU A 60 -4.02 6.02 -10.37
CA LEU A 60 -3.84 4.84 -9.53
C LEU A 60 -2.69 5.14 -8.55
N TRP A 61 -2.95 4.96 -7.27
CA TRP A 61 -1.97 5.20 -6.20
C TRP A 61 -1.34 3.90 -5.73
N ARG A 62 -0.02 3.90 -5.57
CA ARG A 62 0.69 2.92 -4.75
C ARG A 62 0.72 3.44 -3.32
N PHE A 63 0.59 2.53 -2.36
CA PHE A 63 0.72 2.87 -0.96
C PHE A 63 1.49 1.83 -0.16
N ALA A 64 2.09 2.30 0.93
CA ALA A 64 2.52 1.47 2.05
C ALA A 64 1.97 2.07 3.36
N TRP A 65 1.44 1.25 4.26
CA TRP A 65 1.01 1.65 5.60
C TRP A 65 1.92 0.96 6.61
N ALA A 66 2.63 1.74 7.41
CA ALA A 66 3.51 1.20 8.44
C ALA A 66 2.72 0.68 9.65
N PRO A 67 3.35 -0.17 10.48
CA PRO A 67 2.82 -0.55 11.78
C PRO A 67 2.41 0.69 12.59
N GLY A 68 1.20 0.67 13.12
CA GLY A 68 0.59 1.77 13.87
C GLY A 68 -0.41 2.60 13.06
N VAL A 69 -0.57 2.38 11.75
CA VAL A 69 -1.62 3.05 10.96
C VAL A 69 -2.99 2.40 11.18
N ILE A 70 -3.07 1.07 11.04
CA ILE A 70 -4.29 0.29 11.31
C ILE A 70 -4.02 -0.78 12.36
N ASP A 71 -2.95 -1.55 12.18
CA ASP A 71 -2.55 -2.63 13.08
C ASP A 71 -1.02 -2.63 13.26
N ARG A 72 -0.44 -3.74 13.74
CA ARG A 72 1.00 -3.86 14.00
C ARG A 72 1.82 -4.30 12.78
N GLU A 73 1.20 -4.36 11.61
CA GLU A 73 1.76 -4.97 10.41
C GLU A 73 2.00 -3.91 9.33
N TRP A 74 2.85 -4.24 8.37
CA TRP A 74 2.97 -3.46 7.16
C TRP A 74 1.89 -3.88 6.16
N TRP A 75 1.30 -2.89 5.49
CA TRP A 75 0.36 -3.13 4.39
C TRP A 75 0.86 -2.44 3.15
N PHE A 76 1.02 -3.19 2.07
CA PHE A 76 1.41 -2.66 0.76
C PHE A 76 0.28 -2.88 -0.21
N GLY A 77 0.05 -1.93 -1.10
CA GLY A 77 -1.09 -2.05 -2.00
C GLY A 77 -1.23 -0.94 -3.02
N VAL A 78 -2.37 -1.00 -3.71
CA VAL A 78 -2.80 0.02 -4.66
C VAL A 78 -4.24 0.46 -4.37
N LEU A 79 -4.53 1.72 -4.66
CA LEU A 79 -5.84 2.34 -4.61
C LEU A 79 -6.18 2.87 -6.00
N MET A 80 -7.36 2.51 -6.52
CA MET A 80 -7.81 2.91 -7.85
C MET A 80 -9.27 3.35 -7.79
N ALA A 81 -9.63 4.41 -8.52
CA ALA A 81 -11.03 4.76 -8.74
C ALA A 81 -11.76 3.60 -9.44
N SER A 82 -12.95 3.24 -8.92
CA SER A 82 -13.77 2.14 -9.44
C SER A 82 -15.27 2.42 -9.28
N CYS A 83 -16.11 1.54 -9.82
CA CYS A 83 -17.57 1.52 -9.67
C CYS A 83 -18.10 0.08 -9.78
N ASP A 84 -19.36 -0.12 -9.40
CA ASP A 84 -20.09 -1.37 -9.65
C ASP A 84 -20.89 -1.32 -10.97
N ASN A 85 -21.52 -2.45 -11.32
CA ASN A 85 -22.31 -2.61 -12.55
C ASN A 85 -23.54 -1.68 -12.67
N VAL A 86 -23.97 -1.02 -11.58
CA VAL A 86 -25.09 -0.06 -11.57
C VAL A 86 -24.61 1.40 -11.48
N GLY A 87 -23.29 1.64 -11.55
CA GLY A 87 -22.72 2.98 -11.62
C GLY A 87 -22.53 3.68 -10.27
N ARG A 88 -22.54 2.96 -9.14
CA ARG A 88 -22.23 3.55 -7.83
C ARG A 88 -20.71 3.54 -7.63
N TYR A 89 -20.11 4.72 -7.66
CA TYR A 89 -18.66 4.93 -7.56
C TYR A 89 -18.11 4.72 -6.14
N TYR A 90 -17.09 3.88 -6.02
CA TYR A 90 -16.31 3.68 -4.81
C TYR A 90 -14.96 3.02 -5.18
N PRO A 91 -13.84 3.37 -4.52
CA PRO A 91 -12.52 2.85 -4.92
C PRO A 91 -12.37 1.33 -4.81
N LEU A 92 -11.44 0.78 -5.58
CA LEU A 92 -10.89 -0.55 -5.37
C LEU A 92 -9.54 -0.43 -4.64
N VAL A 93 -9.37 -1.22 -3.58
CA VAL A 93 -8.11 -1.38 -2.85
C VAL A 93 -7.62 -2.81 -3.01
N ILE A 94 -6.36 -2.98 -3.42
CA ILE A 94 -5.66 -4.27 -3.35
C ILE A 94 -4.56 -4.12 -2.33
N ALA A 95 -4.47 -5.02 -1.36
CA ALA A 95 -3.51 -4.92 -0.28
C ALA A 95 -2.96 -6.28 0.14
N GLN A 96 -1.73 -6.29 0.65
CA GLN A 96 -1.12 -7.48 1.23
C GLN A 96 -0.33 -7.14 2.49
N ARG A 97 -0.62 -7.90 3.54
CA ARG A 97 0.02 -7.82 4.86
C ARG A 97 1.44 -8.35 4.82
N ARG A 98 2.34 -7.71 5.56
CA ARG A 98 3.72 -8.13 5.78
C ARG A 98 4.16 -7.86 7.21
N ASP A 99 4.92 -8.81 7.73
CA ASP A 99 5.62 -8.71 9.02
C ASP A 99 6.71 -7.62 8.99
N ARG A 100 7.34 -7.43 7.82
CA ARG A 100 8.46 -6.49 7.62
C ARG A 100 8.46 -5.86 6.23
N PRO A 101 9.01 -4.65 6.09
CA PRO A 101 9.20 -4.01 4.80
C PRO A 101 10.39 -4.65 4.07
N PRO A 102 10.56 -4.43 2.76
CA PRO A 102 11.79 -4.78 2.06
C PRO A 102 13.01 -4.09 2.70
N LEU A 103 14.11 -4.82 2.84
CA LEU A 103 15.30 -4.34 3.55
C LEU A 103 16.55 -4.24 2.66
N ASP A 104 16.56 -4.86 1.50
CA ASP A 104 17.70 -4.86 0.58
C ASP A 104 17.27 -4.55 -0.86
N ARG A 105 18.25 -4.30 -1.74
CA ARG A 105 18.02 -3.93 -3.14
C ARG A 105 17.15 -4.94 -3.88
N VAL A 106 17.40 -6.23 -3.68
CA VAL A 106 16.66 -7.32 -4.35
C VAL A 106 15.23 -7.36 -3.86
N ALA A 107 14.99 -7.07 -2.58
CA ALA A 107 13.65 -6.96 -2.02
C ALA A 107 12.88 -5.76 -2.59
N PHE A 108 13.53 -4.61 -2.74
CA PHE A 108 12.92 -3.46 -3.39
C PHE A 108 12.54 -3.75 -4.85
N ASP A 109 13.40 -4.42 -5.62
CA ASP A 109 13.09 -4.77 -7.01
C ASP A 109 11.88 -5.70 -7.14
N HIS A 110 11.79 -6.73 -6.28
CA HIS A 110 10.62 -7.62 -6.27
C HIS A 110 9.34 -6.90 -5.84
N LEU A 111 9.44 -5.96 -4.91
CA LEU A 111 8.31 -5.15 -4.49
C LEU A 111 7.79 -4.28 -5.66
N GLU A 112 8.67 -3.67 -6.45
CA GLU A 112 8.26 -2.94 -7.66
C GLU A 112 7.56 -3.86 -8.67
N LEU A 113 8.07 -5.07 -8.91
CA LEU A 113 7.41 -6.05 -9.77
C LEU A 113 6.01 -6.42 -9.25
N TRP A 114 5.88 -6.60 -7.92
CA TRP A 114 4.61 -6.90 -7.28
C TRP A 114 3.61 -5.73 -7.39
N TRP A 115 4.06 -4.48 -7.20
CA TRP A 115 3.20 -3.30 -7.38
C TRP A 115 2.74 -3.13 -8.81
N MET A 116 3.65 -3.28 -9.78
CA MET A 116 3.28 -3.21 -11.19
C MET A 116 2.23 -4.26 -11.55
N HIS A 117 2.41 -5.49 -11.04
CA HIS A 117 1.46 -6.58 -11.26
C HIS A 117 0.08 -6.30 -10.64
N THR A 118 0.03 -5.87 -9.38
CA THR A 118 -1.23 -5.57 -8.69
C THR A 118 -1.94 -4.35 -9.26
N ALA A 119 -1.20 -3.32 -9.67
CA ALA A 119 -1.75 -2.18 -10.37
C ALA A 119 -2.35 -2.57 -11.73
N GLN A 120 -1.66 -3.41 -12.51
CA GLN A 120 -2.21 -3.96 -13.74
C GLN A 120 -3.46 -4.79 -13.47
N ALA A 121 -3.47 -5.62 -12.43
CA ALA A 121 -4.65 -6.39 -12.04
C ALA A 121 -5.85 -5.47 -11.74
N ALA A 122 -5.64 -4.38 -11.00
CA ALA A 122 -6.66 -3.37 -10.75
C ALA A 122 -7.18 -2.74 -12.04
N MET A 123 -6.29 -2.27 -12.92
CA MET A 123 -6.68 -1.62 -14.18
C MET A 123 -7.48 -2.55 -15.10
N HIS A 124 -7.15 -3.85 -15.16
CA HIS A 124 -7.91 -4.82 -15.95
C HIS A 124 -9.36 -5.00 -15.47
N THR A 125 -9.69 -4.62 -14.22
CA THR A 125 -11.09 -4.65 -13.75
C THR A 125 -11.96 -3.57 -14.40
N LEU A 126 -11.35 -2.55 -15.01
CA LEU A 126 -12.05 -1.50 -15.76
C LEU A 126 -12.28 -1.86 -17.23
N ALA A 127 -11.64 -2.92 -17.74
CA ALA A 127 -11.81 -3.37 -19.12
C ALA A 127 -13.18 -4.05 -19.32
N ASP A 128 -13.65 -4.05 -20.57
CA ASP A 128 -14.83 -4.79 -21.01
C ASP A 128 -14.40 -5.84 -22.07
N PRO A 129 -14.53 -7.15 -21.81
CA PRO A 129 -15.09 -7.76 -20.61
C PRO A 129 -14.10 -7.82 -19.44
N SER A 130 -14.61 -7.66 -18.22
CA SER A 130 -13.90 -8.00 -16.97
C SER A 130 -14.68 -9.07 -16.20
N SER A 131 -13.96 -9.95 -15.51
CA SER A 131 -14.56 -10.97 -14.65
C SER A 131 -13.80 -11.07 -13.32
N LEU A 132 -14.54 -11.40 -12.27
CA LEU A 132 -13.96 -11.65 -10.95
C LEU A 132 -12.95 -12.81 -11.01
N ASP A 133 -13.23 -13.85 -11.79
CA ASP A 133 -12.37 -15.03 -11.91
C ASP A 133 -11.01 -14.69 -12.54
N THR A 134 -11.00 -13.89 -13.61
CA THR A 134 -9.74 -13.44 -14.23
C THR A 134 -8.97 -12.53 -13.30
N PHE A 135 -9.64 -11.61 -12.59
CA PHE A 135 -9.00 -10.74 -11.60
C PHE A 135 -8.34 -11.57 -10.49
N GLU A 136 -9.06 -12.54 -9.93
CA GLU A 136 -8.57 -13.44 -8.90
C GLU A 136 -7.42 -14.31 -9.39
N GLN A 137 -7.53 -14.85 -10.60
CA GLN A 137 -6.45 -15.61 -11.21
C GLN A 137 -5.21 -14.73 -11.40
N THR A 138 -5.35 -13.49 -11.85
CA THR A 138 -4.21 -12.56 -11.96
C THR A 138 -3.58 -12.32 -10.59
N LEU A 139 -4.36 -12.10 -9.52
CA LEU A 139 -3.80 -11.92 -8.17
C LEU A 139 -3.04 -13.15 -7.67
N GLN A 140 -3.48 -14.37 -7.99
CA GLN A 140 -2.74 -15.60 -7.67
C GLN A 140 -1.37 -15.68 -8.37
N HIS A 141 -1.23 -15.03 -9.53
CA HIS A 141 0.03 -14.98 -10.27
C HIS A 141 0.96 -13.85 -9.82
N ALA A 142 0.58 -13.03 -8.82
CA ALA A 142 1.43 -11.96 -8.31
C ALA A 142 2.84 -12.46 -7.97
N PRO A 143 3.91 -11.72 -8.33
CA PRO A 143 5.27 -12.10 -7.97
C PRO A 143 5.36 -12.45 -6.48
N PRO A 144 6.16 -13.46 -6.09
CA PRO A 144 6.34 -13.74 -4.67
C PRO A 144 6.86 -12.48 -3.99
N TRP A 145 6.42 -12.25 -2.76
CA TRP A 145 7.10 -11.26 -1.94
C TRP A 145 8.56 -11.64 -1.83
N PRO A 146 9.49 -10.67 -1.85
CA PRO A 146 10.87 -10.99 -1.57
C PRO A 146 10.95 -11.69 -0.22
N SER A 147 11.54 -12.89 -0.22
CA SER A 147 11.95 -13.56 1.01
C SER A 147 12.87 -12.60 1.73
N ALA A 148 12.38 -12.02 2.83
CA ALA A 148 13.12 -10.99 3.51
C ALA A 148 14.40 -11.61 4.07
N GLY A 149 15.53 -11.19 3.50
CA GLY A 149 16.85 -11.50 4.06
C GLY A 149 16.83 -11.12 5.54
N ALA A 150 17.40 -11.98 6.39
CA ALA A 150 17.55 -11.64 7.79
C ALA A 150 18.54 -10.47 7.89
N VAL A 151 18.06 -9.30 8.28
CA VAL A 151 18.94 -8.17 8.61
C VAL A 151 19.32 -8.27 10.07
N MET A 152 20.63 -8.29 10.31
CA MET A 152 21.16 -8.13 11.65
C MET A 152 20.93 -6.68 12.10
N VAL A 153 20.14 -6.48 13.15
CA VAL A 153 19.93 -5.17 13.76
C VAL A 153 20.83 -5.03 14.99
N PRO A 154 21.80 -4.08 15.02
CA PRO A 154 22.64 -3.84 16.18
C PRO A 154 21.81 -3.53 17.43
N GLN A 155 22.11 -4.21 18.54
CA GLN A 155 21.35 -4.05 19.80
C GLN A 155 22.15 -3.21 20.79
N LEU A 156 21.59 -2.09 21.25
CA LEU A 156 22.25 -1.24 22.25
C LEU A 156 22.47 -2.03 23.55
N ARG A 157 23.71 -2.01 24.02
CA ARG A 157 24.15 -2.45 25.33
C ARG A 157 24.66 -1.23 26.08
N SER A 158 24.11 -0.98 27.27
CA SER A 158 24.60 0.09 28.13
C SER A 158 26.07 -0.16 28.51
N ALA A 159 26.91 0.85 28.35
CA ALA A 159 28.28 0.86 28.83
C ALA A 159 28.62 2.25 29.40
N PRO A 160 29.37 2.35 30.50
CA PRO A 160 29.74 3.65 31.05
C PRO A 160 30.52 4.51 30.04
N GLY A 161 30.05 5.73 29.78
CA GLY A 161 30.72 6.74 28.94
C GLY A 161 30.76 6.46 27.44
N ARG A 162 30.05 5.42 26.94
CA ARG A 162 29.98 5.10 25.51
C ARG A 162 28.76 4.23 25.19
N GLU A 163 28.28 4.31 23.97
CA GLU A 163 27.33 3.31 23.46
C GLU A 163 28.10 2.07 22.98
N ARG A 164 27.61 0.89 23.32
CA ARG A 164 28.13 -0.38 22.81
C ARG A 164 27.00 -1.12 22.15
N TYR A 165 27.21 -1.63 20.93
CA TYR A 165 26.19 -2.41 20.23
C TYR A 165 26.61 -3.86 20.11
N ALA A 166 25.67 -4.78 20.33
CA ALA A 166 25.84 -6.19 20.05
C ALA A 166 25.60 -6.43 18.55
N VAL A 167 26.55 -7.09 17.88
CA VAL A 167 26.49 -7.48 16.48
C VAL A 167 26.89 -8.95 16.33
N ALA A 168 26.55 -9.58 15.20
CA ALA A 168 26.95 -10.96 14.93
C ALA A 168 28.49 -11.08 14.88
N PRO A 169 29.08 -12.19 15.36
CA PRO A 169 30.53 -12.42 15.23
C PRO A 169 30.98 -12.35 13.77
N GLY A 170 32.00 -11.55 13.48
CA GLY A 170 32.51 -11.36 12.12
C GLY A 170 31.66 -10.44 11.22
N ALA A 171 30.65 -9.74 11.78
CA ALA A 171 29.86 -8.78 11.03
C ALA A 171 30.75 -7.71 10.38
N SER A 172 30.56 -7.48 9.08
CA SER A 172 31.23 -6.40 8.37
C SER A 172 30.63 -5.04 8.76
N LEU A 173 31.41 -3.97 8.58
CA LEU A 173 30.91 -2.61 8.82
C LEU A 173 29.64 -2.31 7.99
N GLY A 174 29.58 -2.80 6.75
CA GLY A 174 28.40 -2.63 5.89
C GLY A 174 27.14 -3.28 6.46
N GLN A 175 27.27 -4.48 7.04
CA GLN A 175 26.14 -5.14 7.73
C GLN A 175 25.69 -4.37 8.97
N VAL A 176 26.64 -3.82 9.74
CA VAL A 176 26.33 -3.01 10.93
C VAL A 176 25.60 -1.73 10.56
N LEU A 177 26.12 -0.98 9.57
CA LEU A 177 25.50 0.26 9.09
C LEU A 177 24.11 0.00 8.49
N HIS A 178 23.96 -1.06 7.69
CA HIS A 178 22.67 -1.46 7.12
C HIS A 178 21.62 -1.73 8.22
N GLY A 179 22.01 -2.46 9.27
CA GLY A 179 21.13 -2.72 10.41
C GLY A 179 20.71 -1.47 11.17
N PHE A 180 21.63 -0.50 11.35
CA PHE A 180 21.28 0.82 11.91
C PHE A 180 20.28 1.56 11.03
N SER A 181 20.55 1.66 9.72
CA SER A 181 19.65 2.34 8.77
C SER A 181 18.25 1.73 8.77
N VAL A 182 18.15 0.41 8.78
CA VAL A 182 16.86 -0.30 8.86
C VAL A 182 16.12 0.02 10.17
N SER A 183 16.81 0.03 11.31
CA SER A 183 16.20 0.31 12.61
C SER A 183 15.73 1.75 12.73
N GLU A 184 16.54 2.71 12.29
CA GLU A 184 16.22 4.13 12.35
C GLU A 184 15.05 4.46 11.41
N LEU A 185 15.07 3.91 10.20
CA LEU A 185 13.97 4.08 9.24
C LEU A 185 12.67 3.49 9.79
N HIS A 186 12.69 2.26 10.33
CA HIS A 186 11.50 1.69 10.96
C HIS A 186 10.91 2.58 12.06
N GLY A 187 11.76 3.08 12.96
CA GLY A 187 11.33 3.97 14.04
C GLY A 187 10.71 5.26 13.52
N LYS A 188 11.31 5.86 12.48
CA LYS A 188 10.82 7.10 11.86
C LYS A 188 9.49 6.92 11.13
N LEU A 189 9.28 5.76 10.50
CA LEU A 189 8.13 5.49 9.64
C LEU A 189 6.93 4.91 10.39
N ALA A 190 7.11 4.45 11.64
CA ALA A 190 6.03 3.91 12.45
C ALA A 190 4.83 4.88 12.53
N GLY A 191 3.63 4.35 12.38
CA GLY A 191 2.38 5.11 12.38
C GLY A 191 2.19 6.02 11.17
N SER A 192 2.98 5.89 10.10
CA SER A 192 2.87 6.70 8.88
C SER A 192 2.45 5.89 7.66
N SER A 193 1.80 6.55 6.70
CA SER A 193 1.52 6.00 5.37
C SER A 193 2.27 6.76 4.27
N PHE A 194 2.57 6.04 3.19
CA PHE A 194 3.31 6.48 2.02
C PHE A 194 2.40 6.39 0.81
N TRP A 195 2.43 7.40 -0.05
CA TRP A 195 1.58 7.49 -1.23
C TRP A 195 2.34 8.07 -2.41
N TRP A 196 2.27 7.42 -3.56
CA TRP A 196 2.85 7.93 -4.81
C TRP A 196 2.10 7.36 -6.01
N PRO A 197 1.87 8.14 -7.07
CA PRO A 197 1.05 7.69 -8.19
C PRO A 197 1.81 6.70 -9.08
N LEU A 198 1.06 5.87 -9.81
CA LEU A 198 1.58 4.98 -10.84
C LEU A 198 1.52 5.67 -12.21
N GLY A 199 2.62 5.62 -12.96
CA GLY A 199 2.72 6.21 -14.31
C GLY A 199 3.07 7.70 -14.33
N GLU A 200 3.13 8.30 -15.53
CA GLU A 200 3.49 9.70 -15.77
C GLU A 200 2.42 10.72 -15.27
N GLY A 201 1.40 10.27 -14.55
CA GLY A 201 0.34 11.12 -14.00
C GLY A 201 0.85 12.16 -12.99
N SER A 202 2.00 11.93 -12.35
CA SER A 202 2.69 13.01 -11.61
C SER A 202 3.62 13.76 -12.57
N ARG A 203 3.28 15.02 -12.86
CA ARG A 203 4.17 15.95 -13.58
C ARG A 203 5.49 16.19 -12.84
N GLU A 204 5.55 15.87 -11.55
CA GLU A 204 6.74 15.93 -10.69
C GLU A 204 6.83 14.62 -9.89
N GLY A 205 7.90 13.83 -10.08
CA GLY A 205 8.09 12.60 -9.32
C GLY A 205 8.14 12.88 -7.82
N SER A 206 7.07 12.53 -7.10
CA SER A 206 6.87 12.85 -5.69
C SER A 206 6.34 11.65 -4.92
N VAL A 207 6.61 11.64 -3.61
CA VAL A 207 6.08 10.69 -2.65
C VAL A 207 5.68 11.46 -1.40
N THR A 208 4.49 11.18 -0.90
CA THR A 208 3.95 11.83 0.28
C THR A 208 3.92 10.88 1.45
N VAL A 209 4.42 11.37 2.59
CA VAL A 209 4.48 10.64 3.86
C VAL A 209 3.66 11.41 4.88
N VAL A 210 2.65 10.76 5.46
CA VAL A 210 1.74 11.38 6.43
C VAL A 210 1.58 10.48 7.66
N PRO A 211 1.45 11.05 8.87
CA PRO A 211 1.00 10.29 10.03
C PRO A 211 -0.42 9.73 9.81
N GLY A 212 -0.63 8.45 10.07
CA GLY A 212 -1.90 7.77 9.83
C GLY A 212 -2.26 7.67 8.35
N LEU A 213 -3.55 7.76 8.02
CA LEU A 213 -4.07 7.83 6.66
C LEU A 213 -4.27 9.30 6.23
N PRO A 214 -4.27 9.60 4.93
CA PRO A 214 -4.60 10.93 4.42
C PRO A 214 -5.90 11.47 5.02
N PRO A 215 -5.94 12.69 5.57
CA PRO A 215 -7.16 13.24 6.14
C PRO A 215 -8.29 13.26 5.09
N PRO A 216 -9.53 12.87 5.42
CA PRO A 216 -10.63 12.87 4.45
C PRO A 216 -10.84 14.20 3.72
N ALA A 217 -10.60 15.32 4.42
CA ALA A 217 -10.69 16.66 3.86
C ALA A 217 -9.62 16.97 2.78
N GLN A 218 -8.53 16.21 2.71
CA GLN A 218 -7.46 16.36 1.73
C GLN A 218 -7.49 15.28 0.63
N PHE A 219 -8.48 14.38 0.65
CA PHE A 219 -8.57 13.29 -0.33
C PHE A 219 -8.71 13.79 -1.78
N VAL A 220 -9.17 15.02 -1.99
CA VAL A 220 -9.21 15.63 -3.33
C VAL A 220 -7.82 15.69 -3.96
N GLU A 221 -6.76 15.91 -3.18
CA GLU A 221 -5.38 15.94 -3.68
C GLU A 221 -4.95 14.59 -4.28
N LEU A 222 -5.39 13.47 -3.68
CA LEU A 222 -5.21 12.14 -4.26
C LEU A 222 -5.97 12.01 -5.59
N LEU A 223 -7.20 12.53 -5.66
CA LEU A 223 -8.00 12.46 -6.88
C LEU A 223 -7.43 13.30 -8.02
N VAL A 224 -6.82 14.45 -7.73
CA VAL A 224 -6.22 15.33 -8.77
C VAL A 224 -4.74 15.03 -9.04
N GLY A 225 -4.13 14.06 -8.35
CA GLY A 225 -2.74 13.68 -8.55
C GLY A 225 -1.71 14.64 -7.95
N GLN A 226 -2.10 15.39 -6.92
CA GLN A 226 -1.28 16.41 -6.25
C GLN A 226 -0.95 16.08 -4.78
N TRP A 227 -1.31 14.87 -4.33
CA TRP A 227 -1.01 14.41 -2.98
C TRP A 227 0.47 14.20 -2.74
#